data_AF-A0A7J3MZX4-F1
#
_entry.id   AF-A0A7J3MZX4-F1
#
_cell.length_a   1.000
_cell.length_b   1.000
_cell.length_c   1.000
_cell.angle_alpha   90.00
_cell.angle_beta   90.00
_cell.angle_gamma   90.00
#
_symmetry.space_group_name_H-M   'P 1'
#
loop_
_entity.id
_entity.type
_entity.pdbx_description
1 polymer ?
#
loop_
_entity_poly.entity_id
_entity_poly.type
_entity_poly.pdbx_seq_one_letter_code
_entity_poly.pdbx_strand_id
1 'polypeptide(L)'
;MYLRVIKPFNPWKSGLCTCPYKWVLHPYTGCSHNCLYCYATSYIPKHSNVRPKERFIDRLRKDVVKLPKNSLIEISSSSDPYPSIETRYRLTRSVLEILLSHGFKTLIVTKSSMVTRDLDILRRYRDSVVVSITITTLDSSISSKLEPGAPLPNERIKAIEILTKNGLNVVVRIDPIIPYINDDYNDLRNLIKMLNTVGVKQITTSTYKARNDSLTRILKAFPNIKDKLIEMYNKDSSEYIHGYRYLKSSIRFHYMAMIREIVTEEGLVFGTCREGFKNLNTPGFACDGSTLMYMNSS
;
A
#
# COMPACT_ATOMS: atom_id res chain seq x y z
N MET A 1 0.10 -27.30 8.39
CA MET A 1 -0.03 -27.20 6.93
C MET A 1 1.22 -26.57 6.33
N TYR A 2 2.01 -27.31 5.54
CA TYR A 2 3.23 -26.76 4.91
C TYR A 2 2.89 -26.04 3.60
N LEU A 3 3.00 -24.71 3.61
CA LEU A 3 2.87 -23.81 2.46
C LEU A 3 4.25 -23.32 2.01
N ARG A 4 4.46 -23.29 0.69
CA ARG A 4 5.75 -22.96 0.05
C ARG A 4 5.93 -21.45 -0.12
N VAL A 5 4.97 -20.78 -0.76
CA VAL A 5 5.03 -19.37 -1.15
C VAL A 5 3.98 -18.50 -0.49
N ILE A 6 2.85 -19.08 -0.08
CA ILE A 6 1.83 -18.36 0.71
C ILE A 6 2.21 -18.40 2.19
N LYS A 7 2.17 -17.25 2.87
CA LYS A 7 2.52 -17.08 4.28
C LYS A 7 1.47 -16.22 5.00
N PRO A 8 1.29 -16.33 6.33
CA PRO A 8 0.49 -15.36 7.08
C PRO A 8 1.09 -13.94 6.97
N PHE A 9 0.28 -12.91 6.74
CA PHE A 9 0.75 -11.53 6.51
C PHE A 9 1.40 -10.86 7.73
N ASN A 10 0.80 -11.02 8.91
CA ASN A 10 1.29 -10.43 10.17
C ASN A 10 1.55 -11.54 11.19
N PRO A 11 2.59 -12.37 11.00
CA PRO A 11 2.84 -13.51 11.88
C PRO A 11 3.15 -13.07 13.32
N TRP A 12 3.62 -11.84 13.50
CA TRP A 12 3.96 -11.23 14.79
C TRP A 12 2.76 -10.62 15.53
N LYS A 13 1.56 -10.64 14.93
CA LYS A 13 0.32 -10.09 15.52
C LYS A 13 0.51 -8.70 16.15
N SER A 14 1.23 -7.80 15.48
CA SER A 14 1.45 -6.45 15.98
C SER A 14 0.11 -5.77 16.31
N GLY A 15 -0.03 -5.28 17.55
CA GLY A 15 -1.24 -4.62 18.03
C GLY A 15 -1.59 -3.33 17.29
N LEU A 16 -0.66 -2.77 16.50
CA LEU A 16 -0.91 -1.59 15.68
C LEU A 16 -1.68 -1.91 14.39
N CYS A 17 -1.64 -3.16 13.92
CA CYS A 17 -2.28 -3.57 12.67
C CYS A 17 -3.75 -3.93 12.92
N THR A 18 -4.68 -3.18 12.34
CA THR A 18 -6.13 -3.39 12.51
C THR A 18 -6.77 -4.20 11.37
N CYS A 19 -5.98 -4.62 10.38
CA CYS A 19 -6.50 -5.34 9.22
C CYS A 19 -6.88 -6.78 9.62
N PRO A 20 -7.87 -7.39 8.95
CA PRO A 20 -8.29 -8.76 9.22
C PRO A 20 -7.16 -9.76 8.94
N TYR A 21 -7.34 -10.99 9.42
CA TYR A 21 -6.41 -12.06 9.08
C TYR A 21 -6.39 -12.27 7.57
N LYS A 22 -5.19 -12.30 7.01
CA LYS A 22 -4.95 -12.57 5.59
C LYS A 22 -3.63 -13.28 5.36
N TRP A 23 -3.56 -13.94 4.22
CA TRP A 23 -2.35 -14.49 3.68
C TRP A 23 -1.64 -13.46 2.81
N VAL A 24 -0.36 -13.69 2.56
CA VAL A 24 0.47 -12.90 1.66
C VAL A 24 1.33 -13.82 0.81
N LEU A 25 1.60 -13.39 -0.41
CA LEU A 25 2.61 -13.99 -1.27
C LEU A 25 3.41 -12.89 -1.98
N HIS A 26 4.58 -13.24 -2.51
CA HIS A 26 5.46 -12.28 -3.18
C HIS A 26 6.08 -12.94 -4.42
N PRO A 27 5.59 -12.65 -5.64
CA PRO A 27 6.11 -13.23 -6.87
C PRO A 27 7.55 -12.79 -7.17
N TYR A 28 7.91 -11.60 -6.66
CA TYR A 28 9.21 -10.96 -6.82
C TYR A 28 9.92 -10.75 -5.48
N THR A 29 11.23 -10.55 -5.54
CA THR A 29 12.06 -10.01 -4.45
C THR A 29 12.67 -8.70 -4.92
N GLY A 30 12.51 -7.64 -4.11
CA GLY A 30 12.92 -6.29 -4.50
C GLY A 30 11.80 -5.52 -5.21
N CYS A 31 12.06 -4.25 -5.53
CA CYS A 31 11.12 -3.38 -6.22
C CYS A 31 11.86 -2.30 -7.02
N SER A 32 11.39 -2.01 -8.24
CA SER A 32 11.98 -1.01 -9.15
C SER A 32 11.60 0.43 -8.80
N HIS A 33 10.66 0.64 -7.88
CA HIS A 33 10.18 1.99 -7.53
C HIS A 33 11.18 2.83 -6.73
N ASN A 34 12.11 2.18 -6.01
CA ASN A 34 13.18 2.85 -5.26
C ASN A 34 12.72 3.97 -4.30
N CYS A 35 11.56 3.78 -3.66
CA CYS A 35 10.99 4.80 -2.76
C CYS A 35 11.95 5.08 -1.59
N LEU A 36 12.23 6.35 -1.30
CA LEU A 36 13.20 6.73 -0.26
C LEU A 36 12.75 6.24 1.13
N TYR A 37 11.45 6.32 1.41
CA TYR A 37 10.81 5.87 2.64
C TYR A 37 10.61 4.33 2.72
N CYS A 38 11.03 3.56 1.71
CA CYS A 38 10.79 2.12 1.68
C CYS A 38 11.49 1.42 2.84
N TYR A 39 10.71 0.71 3.67
CA TYR A 39 11.24 -0.05 4.79
C TYR A 39 11.90 -1.37 4.38
N ALA A 40 11.55 -1.92 3.20
CA ALA A 40 12.04 -3.22 2.75
C ALA A 40 13.55 -3.23 2.43
N THR A 41 14.12 -2.06 2.12
CA THR A 41 15.56 -1.89 1.88
C THR A 41 16.41 -2.21 3.11
N SER A 42 15.85 -2.14 4.32
CA SER A 42 16.58 -2.43 5.55
C SER A 42 16.84 -3.93 5.77
N TYR A 43 16.15 -4.81 5.04
CA TYR A 43 16.28 -6.27 5.21
C TYR A 43 16.28 -7.06 3.89
N ILE A 44 16.10 -6.42 2.74
CA ILE A 44 16.27 -7.02 1.40
C ILE A 44 17.54 -6.46 0.77
N PRO A 45 18.64 -7.22 0.73
CA PRO A 45 19.86 -6.80 0.06
C PRO A 45 19.62 -6.53 -1.43
N LYS A 46 20.25 -5.47 -1.94
CA LYS A 46 20.13 -5.02 -3.34
C LYS A 46 18.65 -4.96 -3.76
N HIS A 47 17.82 -4.27 -2.95
CA HIS A 47 16.37 -4.20 -3.12
C HIS A 47 15.95 -3.66 -4.50
N SER A 48 16.73 -2.75 -5.08
CA SER A 48 16.50 -2.20 -6.42
C SER A 48 16.71 -3.23 -7.54
N ASN A 49 17.49 -4.28 -7.31
CA ASN A 49 17.69 -5.37 -8.24
C ASN A 49 16.53 -6.36 -8.11
N VAL A 50 15.45 -6.13 -8.86
CA VAL A 50 14.24 -6.96 -8.80
C VAL A 50 14.52 -8.35 -9.38
N ARG A 51 14.12 -9.39 -8.64
CA ARG A 51 14.34 -10.79 -9.01
C ARG A 51 13.02 -11.56 -9.01
N PRO A 52 12.64 -12.26 -10.09
CA PRO A 52 11.53 -13.21 -10.04
C PRO A 52 11.89 -14.39 -9.13
N LYS A 53 10.93 -14.89 -8.35
CA LYS A 53 11.18 -16.09 -7.56
C LYS A 53 11.11 -17.33 -8.43
N GLU A 54 12.10 -18.20 -8.30
CA GLU A 54 12.20 -19.43 -9.10
C GLU A 54 10.97 -20.34 -8.91
N ARG A 55 10.47 -20.93 -10.00
CA ARG A 55 9.33 -21.88 -10.00
C ARG A 55 8.14 -21.38 -9.16
N PHE A 56 7.90 -20.06 -9.13
CA PHE A 56 6.91 -19.47 -8.22
C PHE A 56 5.50 -20.00 -8.49
N ILE A 57 5.12 -20.06 -9.76
CA ILE A 57 3.80 -20.52 -10.20
C ILE A 57 3.56 -21.99 -9.83
N ASP A 58 4.54 -22.87 -10.06
CA ASP A 58 4.41 -24.29 -9.70
C ASP A 58 4.29 -24.49 -8.19
N ARG A 59 5.01 -23.69 -7.41
CA ARG A 59 4.89 -23.72 -5.94
C ARG A 59 3.53 -23.17 -5.49
N LEU A 60 3.04 -22.11 -6.13
CA LEU A 60 1.73 -21.52 -5.85
C LEU A 60 0.59 -22.52 -6.11
N ARG A 61 0.61 -23.21 -7.27
CA ARG A 61 -0.40 -24.24 -7.61
C ARG A 61 -0.52 -25.33 -6.54
N LYS A 62 0.58 -25.68 -5.88
CA LYS A 62 0.57 -26.68 -4.80
C LYS A 62 0.13 -26.12 -3.44
N ASP A 63 0.14 -24.80 -3.26
CA ASP A 63 -0.29 -24.12 -2.04
C ASP A 63 -1.79 -23.82 -2.07
N VAL A 64 -2.33 -23.37 -3.21
CA VAL A 64 -3.73 -22.96 -3.36
C VAL A 64 -4.71 -24.09 -3.07
N VAL A 65 -4.39 -25.33 -3.44
CA VAL A 65 -5.25 -26.51 -3.17
C VAL A 65 -5.36 -26.86 -1.68
N LYS A 66 -4.54 -26.25 -0.83
CA LYS A 66 -4.52 -26.52 0.62
C LYS A 66 -5.27 -25.47 1.43
N LEU A 67 -5.60 -24.32 0.83
CA LEU A 67 -6.22 -23.20 1.54
C LEU A 67 -7.75 -23.25 1.42
N PRO A 68 -8.49 -22.78 2.44
CA PRO A 68 -9.93 -22.64 2.33
C PRO A 68 -10.33 -21.73 1.17
N LYS A 69 -11.41 -22.08 0.46
CA LYS A 69 -12.08 -21.16 -0.49
C LYS A 69 -12.40 -19.84 0.22
N ASN A 70 -12.41 -18.73 -0.52
CA ASN A 70 -12.56 -17.36 0.02
C ASN A 70 -11.44 -16.86 0.95
N SER A 71 -10.30 -17.56 1.07
CA SER A 71 -9.12 -17.02 1.75
C SER A 71 -8.75 -15.65 1.18
N LEU A 72 -8.50 -14.68 2.06
CA LEU A 72 -8.01 -13.35 1.69
C LEU A 72 -6.49 -13.37 1.51
N ILE A 73 -6.02 -12.99 0.34
CA ILE A 73 -4.60 -13.04 -0.03
C ILE A 73 -4.15 -11.68 -0.56
N GLU A 74 -3.13 -11.10 0.07
CA GLU A 74 -2.45 -9.91 -0.41
C GLU A 74 -1.26 -10.29 -1.32
N ILE A 75 -1.13 -9.59 -2.45
CA ILE A 75 0.02 -9.74 -3.33
C ILE A 75 1.03 -8.65 -3.01
N SER A 76 2.23 -9.07 -2.59
CA SER A 76 3.43 -8.25 -2.41
C SER A 76 3.35 -7.16 -1.33
N SER A 77 3.60 -7.51 -0.06
CA SER A 77 3.69 -6.52 1.03
C SER A 77 5.07 -5.86 1.22
N SER A 78 6.14 -6.47 0.70
CA SER A 78 7.55 -6.05 0.81
C SER A 78 8.25 -5.85 -0.55
N SER A 79 7.44 -5.80 -1.60
CA SER A 79 7.80 -5.51 -2.99
C SER A 79 6.59 -4.85 -3.65
N ASP A 80 6.68 -4.47 -4.91
CA ASP A 80 5.48 -4.14 -5.69
C ASP A 80 5.05 -5.38 -6.51
N PRO A 81 3.74 -5.63 -6.74
CA PRO A 81 3.30 -6.68 -7.66
C PRO A 81 3.62 -6.36 -9.13
N TYR A 82 3.82 -5.09 -9.50
CA TYR A 82 4.09 -4.67 -10.87
C TYR A 82 5.42 -3.92 -11.01
N PRO A 83 6.57 -4.54 -10.66
CA PRO A 83 7.88 -3.96 -10.94
C PRO A 83 8.12 -3.89 -12.46
N SER A 84 9.10 -3.11 -12.90
CA SER A 84 9.39 -2.93 -14.34
C SER A 84 9.55 -4.24 -15.12
N ILE A 85 10.12 -5.28 -14.50
CA ILE A 85 10.31 -6.59 -15.11
C ILE A 85 8.98 -7.37 -15.36
N GLU A 86 7.89 -7.00 -14.68
CA GLU A 86 6.55 -7.60 -14.88
C GLU A 86 6.02 -7.40 -16.31
N THR A 87 6.53 -6.41 -17.05
CA THR A 87 6.28 -6.24 -18.49
C THR A 87 6.61 -7.49 -19.30
N ARG A 88 7.67 -8.21 -18.93
CA ARG A 88 8.17 -9.41 -19.61
C ARG A 88 7.73 -10.70 -18.92
N TYR A 89 7.84 -10.75 -17.59
CA TYR A 89 7.64 -12.00 -16.85
C TYR A 89 6.16 -12.36 -16.62
N ARG A 90 5.27 -11.36 -16.53
CA ARG A 90 3.83 -11.56 -16.30
C ARG A 90 3.49 -12.47 -15.11
N LEU A 91 4.35 -12.56 -14.09
CA LEU A 91 4.14 -13.45 -12.94
C LEU A 91 2.95 -13.00 -12.11
N THR A 92 2.77 -11.71 -11.89
CA THR A 92 1.62 -11.20 -11.14
C THR A 92 0.33 -11.51 -11.87
N ARG A 93 0.32 -11.37 -13.20
CA ARG A 93 -0.83 -11.80 -14.01
C ARG A 93 -1.17 -13.27 -13.79
N SER A 94 -0.19 -14.18 -13.92
CA SER A 94 -0.42 -15.61 -13.70
C SER A 94 -0.87 -15.93 -12.27
N VAL A 95 -0.39 -15.16 -11.28
CA VAL A 95 -0.85 -15.26 -9.89
C VAL A 95 -2.31 -14.87 -9.79
N LEU A 96 -2.74 -13.75 -10.39
CA LEU A 96 -4.14 -13.32 -10.38
C LEU A 96 -5.05 -14.39 -10.99
N GLU A 97 -4.68 -14.93 -12.15
CA GLU A 97 -5.43 -16.02 -12.80
C GLU A 97 -5.60 -17.23 -11.89
N ILE A 98 -4.53 -17.63 -11.17
CA ILE A 98 -4.58 -18.77 -10.25
C ILE A 98 -5.41 -18.46 -9.01
N LEU A 99 -5.16 -17.33 -8.32
CA LEU A 99 -5.86 -17.03 -7.06
C LEU A 99 -7.37 -16.86 -7.29
N LEU A 100 -7.74 -16.09 -8.31
CA LEU A 100 -9.14 -15.74 -8.57
C LEU A 100 -9.93 -16.94 -9.10
N SER A 101 -9.34 -17.79 -9.95
CA SER A 101 -10.00 -19.02 -10.42
C SER A 101 -10.24 -20.05 -9.30
N HIS A 102 -9.44 -20.01 -8.23
CA HIS A 102 -9.65 -20.84 -7.03
C HIS A 102 -10.65 -20.24 -6.03
N GLY A 103 -11.28 -19.11 -6.36
CA GLY A 103 -12.27 -18.44 -5.51
C GLY A 103 -11.66 -17.71 -4.32
N PHE A 104 -10.40 -17.27 -4.40
CA PHE A 104 -9.79 -16.46 -3.35
C PHE A 104 -10.12 -14.97 -3.53
N LYS A 105 -10.21 -14.29 -2.39
CA LYS A 105 -10.31 -12.84 -2.33
C LYS A 105 -8.90 -12.25 -2.38
N THR A 106 -8.67 -11.30 -3.27
CA THR A 106 -7.31 -10.82 -3.58
C THR A 106 -7.15 -9.33 -3.33
N LEU A 107 -6.15 -8.96 -2.55
CA LEU A 107 -5.74 -7.56 -2.35
C LEU A 107 -4.49 -7.28 -3.17
N ILE A 108 -4.53 -6.21 -3.96
CA ILE A 108 -3.39 -5.70 -4.71
C ILE A 108 -3.01 -4.36 -4.11
N VAL A 109 -1.76 -4.18 -3.70
CA VAL A 109 -1.24 -2.88 -3.27
C VAL A 109 -0.10 -2.50 -4.21
N THR A 110 -0.22 -1.39 -4.92
CA THR A 110 0.78 -1.00 -5.94
C THR A 110 0.91 0.51 -6.09
N LYS A 111 2.02 0.94 -6.67
CA LYS A 111 2.18 2.29 -7.26
C LYS A 111 2.13 2.30 -8.78
N SER A 112 2.12 1.12 -9.40
CA SER A 112 2.27 0.97 -10.84
C SER A 112 0.93 1.14 -11.55
N SER A 113 0.90 1.95 -12.60
CA SER A 113 -0.22 2.06 -13.53
C SER A 113 -0.42 0.77 -14.37
N MET A 114 0.58 -0.13 -14.38
CA MET A 114 0.53 -1.40 -15.12
C MET A 114 -0.57 -2.34 -14.65
N VAL A 115 -1.12 -2.14 -13.45
CA VAL A 115 -2.30 -2.89 -12.98
C VAL A 115 -3.47 -2.82 -13.96
N THR A 116 -3.58 -1.74 -14.75
CA THR A 116 -4.61 -1.59 -15.79
C THR A 116 -4.45 -2.56 -16.96
N ARG A 117 -3.25 -3.13 -17.19
CA ARG A 117 -3.02 -4.18 -18.19
C ARG A 117 -3.83 -5.44 -17.92
N ASP A 118 -4.03 -5.76 -16.64
CA ASP A 118 -4.70 -6.99 -16.22
C ASP A 118 -6.20 -6.78 -15.95
N LEU A 119 -6.77 -5.68 -16.46
CA LEU A 119 -8.18 -5.33 -16.34
C LEU A 119 -9.12 -6.43 -16.86
N ASP A 120 -8.71 -7.16 -17.90
CA ASP A 120 -9.48 -8.28 -18.47
C ASP A 120 -9.67 -9.43 -17.45
N ILE A 121 -8.73 -9.61 -16.52
CA ILE A 121 -8.86 -10.55 -15.41
C ILE A 121 -9.64 -9.88 -14.28
N LEU A 122 -9.22 -8.68 -13.86
CA LEU A 122 -9.76 -8.00 -12.69
C LEU A 122 -11.28 -7.76 -12.83
N ARG A 123 -11.75 -7.33 -14.00
CA ARG A 123 -13.17 -7.06 -14.25
C ARG A 123 -14.05 -8.31 -14.11
N ARG A 124 -13.55 -9.48 -14.50
CA ARG A 124 -14.26 -10.77 -14.36
C ARG A 124 -14.48 -11.16 -12.90
N TYR A 125 -13.62 -10.69 -12.01
CA TYR A 125 -13.64 -11.01 -10.58
C TYR A 125 -13.76 -9.77 -9.70
N ARG A 126 -14.44 -8.71 -10.17
CA ARG A 126 -14.50 -7.40 -9.50
C ARG A 126 -14.95 -7.47 -8.03
N ASP A 127 -15.82 -8.41 -7.68
CA ASP A 127 -16.32 -8.59 -6.30
C ASP A 127 -15.38 -9.45 -5.42
N SER A 128 -14.26 -9.90 -5.99
CA SER A 128 -13.23 -10.68 -5.31
C SER A 128 -11.87 -10.02 -5.33
N VAL A 129 -11.77 -8.78 -5.83
CA VAL A 129 -10.51 -8.03 -5.88
C VAL A 129 -10.70 -6.60 -5.40
N VAL A 130 -9.70 -6.11 -4.65
CA VAL A 130 -9.57 -4.70 -4.30
C VAL A 130 -8.19 -4.26 -4.72
N VAL A 131 -8.14 -3.13 -5.43
CA VAL A 131 -6.89 -2.52 -5.87
C VAL A 131 -6.62 -1.30 -5.02
N SER A 132 -5.53 -1.34 -4.26
CA SER A 132 -4.99 -0.21 -3.52
C SER A 132 -3.87 0.46 -4.33
N ILE A 133 -4.05 1.72 -4.70
CA ILE A 133 -3.01 2.52 -5.38
C ILE A 133 -2.44 3.55 -4.42
N THR A 134 -1.12 3.60 -4.26
CA THR A 134 -0.47 4.62 -3.41
C THR A 134 -0.26 5.92 -4.18
N ILE A 135 -0.74 7.02 -3.61
CA ILE A 135 -0.46 8.40 -4.05
C ILE A 135 -0.09 9.21 -2.80
N THR A 136 1.17 9.63 -2.70
CA THR A 136 1.69 10.36 -1.55
C THR A 136 1.50 11.87 -1.68
N THR A 137 1.49 12.40 -2.90
CA THR A 137 1.31 13.83 -3.22
C THR A 137 0.90 13.99 -4.69
N LEU A 138 0.32 15.14 -5.05
CA LEU A 138 0.10 15.56 -6.44
C LEU A 138 1.31 16.29 -7.04
N ASP A 139 2.21 16.79 -6.20
CA ASP A 139 3.42 17.46 -6.67
C ASP A 139 4.39 16.44 -7.29
N SER A 140 4.56 16.54 -8.61
CA SER A 140 5.45 15.65 -9.37
C SER A 140 6.92 15.85 -9.02
N SER A 141 7.34 17.03 -8.57
CA SER A 141 8.70 17.31 -8.11
C SER A 141 9.01 16.59 -6.80
N ILE A 142 8.06 16.57 -5.87
CA ILE A 142 8.17 15.86 -4.58
C ILE A 142 8.06 14.35 -4.83
N SER A 143 7.09 13.92 -5.63
CA SER A 143 6.89 12.50 -5.96
C SER A 143 8.11 11.89 -6.65
N SER A 144 8.71 12.58 -7.63
CA SER A 144 9.91 12.08 -8.34
C SER A 144 11.13 11.97 -7.42
N LYS A 145 11.23 12.83 -6.39
CA LYS A 145 12.28 12.70 -5.37
C LYS A 145 12.00 11.54 -4.42
N LEU A 146 10.77 11.43 -3.91
CA LEU A 146 10.40 10.39 -2.95
C LEU A 146 10.33 8.99 -3.57
N GLU A 147 9.91 8.87 -4.83
CA GLU A 147 9.52 7.64 -5.50
C GLU A 147 10.06 7.58 -6.94
N PRO A 148 11.39 7.72 -7.14
CA PRO A 148 12.01 8.01 -8.44
C PRO A 148 11.78 6.96 -9.52
N GLY A 149 11.48 5.72 -9.16
CA GLY A 149 11.20 4.65 -10.12
C GLY A 149 9.71 4.32 -10.28
N ALA A 150 8.82 5.02 -9.59
CA ALA A 150 7.37 4.80 -9.68
C ALA A 150 6.73 5.77 -10.70
N PRO A 151 5.59 5.42 -11.32
CA PRO A 151 4.85 6.33 -12.20
C PRO A 151 4.50 7.64 -11.50
N LEU A 152 4.38 8.73 -12.26
CA LEU A 152 4.03 10.04 -11.71
C LEU A 152 2.60 10.03 -11.12
N PRO A 153 2.27 10.93 -10.19
CA PRO A 153 0.94 10.99 -9.57
C PRO A 153 -0.21 10.99 -10.58
N ASN A 154 -0.09 11.79 -11.65
CA ASN A 154 -1.11 11.86 -12.70
C ASN A 154 -1.33 10.53 -13.45
N GLU A 155 -0.29 9.72 -13.64
CA GLU A 155 -0.42 8.39 -14.25
C GLU A 155 -1.16 7.42 -13.31
N ARG A 156 -0.94 7.55 -12.00
CA ARG A 156 -1.64 6.75 -10.99
C ARG A 156 -3.11 7.16 -10.88
N ILE A 157 -3.41 8.46 -10.96
CA ILE A 157 -4.80 8.96 -11.01
C ILE A 157 -5.53 8.43 -12.25
N LYS A 158 -4.90 8.48 -13.43
CA LYS A 158 -5.47 7.89 -14.64
C LYS A 158 -5.73 6.39 -14.48
N ALA A 159 -4.81 5.65 -13.84
CA ALA A 159 -5.02 4.24 -13.55
C ALA A 159 -6.19 4.00 -12.61
N ILE A 160 -6.34 4.81 -11.56
CA ILE A 160 -7.50 4.79 -10.66
C ILE A 160 -8.79 5.00 -11.45
N GLU A 161 -8.86 6.06 -12.27
CA GLU A 161 -10.03 6.39 -13.08
C GLU A 161 -10.42 5.25 -14.04
N ILE A 162 -9.44 4.62 -14.69
CA ILE A 162 -9.68 3.44 -15.56
C ILE A 162 -10.28 2.29 -14.75
N LEU A 163 -9.73 2.00 -13.57
CA LEU A 163 -10.19 0.89 -12.73
C LEU A 163 -11.61 1.16 -12.19
N THR A 164 -11.87 2.36 -11.67
CA THR A 164 -13.19 2.72 -11.11
C THR A 164 -14.27 2.76 -12.19
N LYS A 165 -13.98 3.31 -13.37
CA LYS A 165 -14.90 3.29 -14.53
C LYS A 165 -15.26 1.87 -15.00
N ASN A 166 -14.42 0.88 -14.69
CA ASN A 166 -14.69 -0.52 -14.98
C ASN A 166 -15.31 -1.29 -13.81
N GLY A 167 -15.77 -0.59 -12.78
CA GLY A 167 -16.52 -1.16 -11.64
C GLY A 167 -15.64 -1.87 -10.61
N LEU A 168 -14.33 -1.59 -10.58
CA LEU A 168 -13.44 -2.16 -9.58
C LEU A 168 -13.49 -1.34 -8.28
N ASN A 169 -13.41 -2.04 -7.15
CA ASN A 169 -13.23 -1.40 -5.85
C ASN A 169 -11.79 -0.89 -5.72
N VAL A 170 -11.63 0.44 -5.71
CA VAL A 170 -10.34 1.09 -5.58
C VAL A 170 -10.20 1.79 -4.23
N VAL A 171 -9.11 1.48 -3.55
CA VAL A 171 -8.62 2.16 -2.34
C VAL A 171 -7.43 3.03 -2.75
N VAL A 172 -7.32 4.22 -2.20
CA VAL A 172 -6.08 4.99 -2.31
C VAL A 172 -5.35 5.01 -0.99
N ARG A 173 -4.02 4.84 -1.08
CA ARG A 173 -3.14 4.93 0.07
C ARG A 173 -2.37 6.25 0.03
N ILE A 174 -2.67 7.16 0.94
CA ILE A 174 -1.82 8.33 1.22
C ILE A 174 -0.88 7.91 2.35
N ASP A 175 0.05 7.02 1.99
CA ASP A 175 0.83 6.23 2.93
C ASP A 175 2.28 6.09 2.42
N PRO A 176 3.26 6.79 3.02
CA PRO A 176 3.16 7.56 4.27
C PRO A 176 2.89 9.06 4.07
N ILE A 177 2.41 9.69 5.15
CA ILE A 177 2.57 11.12 5.43
C ILE A 177 3.94 11.34 6.09
N ILE A 178 4.75 12.21 5.48
CA ILE A 178 6.07 12.60 5.95
C ILE A 178 6.02 14.09 6.28
N PRO A 179 6.27 14.48 7.55
CA PRO A 179 6.24 15.87 7.97
C PRO A 179 7.11 16.78 7.11
N TYR A 180 6.61 17.97 6.79
CA TYR A 180 7.25 18.99 5.95
C TYR A 180 7.51 18.59 4.50
N ILE A 181 7.02 17.43 4.03
CA ILE A 181 7.20 16.96 2.65
C ILE A 181 5.88 16.83 1.93
N ASN A 182 4.91 16.13 2.51
CA ASN A 182 3.62 15.87 1.87
C ASN A 182 2.46 15.94 2.87
N ASP A 183 2.57 16.85 3.83
CA ASP A 183 1.63 17.04 4.92
C ASP A 183 0.92 18.40 4.91
N ASP A 184 1.06 19.18 3.84
CA ASP A 184 0.28 20.41 3.67
C ASP A 184 -1.21 20.11 3.60
N TYR A 185 -1.99 20.83 4.41
CA TYR A 185 -3.43 20.62 4.56
C TYR A 185 -4.20 20.84 3.24
N ASN A 186 -3.86 21.90 2.50
CA ASN A 186 -4.57 22.24 1.27
C ASN A 186 -4.23 21.25 0.16
N ASP A 187 -2.97 20.82 0.06
CA ASP A 187 -2.56 19.78 -0.88
C ASP A 187 -3.25 18.44 -0.60
N LEU A 188 -3.36 18.04 0.67
CA LEU A 188 -4.08 16.84 1.08
C LEU A 188 -5.57 16.95 0.75
N ARG A 189 -6.20 18.10 1.03
CA ARG A 189 -7.60 18.36 0.70
C ARG A 189 -7.87 18.30 -0.80
N ASN A 190 -7.02 18.93 -1.60
CA ASN A 190 -7.11 18.89 -3.06
C ASN A 190 -6.95 17.47 -3.61
N LEU A 191 -5.98 16.71 -3.09
CA LEU A 191 -5.79 15.31 -3.44
C LEU A 191 -7.05 14.49 -3.12
N ILE A 192 -7.54 14.54 -1.88
CA ILE A 192 -8.69 13.75 -1.43
C ILE A 192 -9.95 14.07 -2.25
N LYS A 193 -10.23 15.36 -2.49
CA LYS A 193 -11.35 15.79 -3.34
C LYS A 193 -11.25 15.24 -4.77
N MET A 194 -10.05 15.26 -5.36
CA MET A 194 -9.84 14.67 -6.69
C MET A 194 -10.03 13.15 -6.67
N LEU A 195 -9.57 12.46 -5.62
CA LEU A 195 -9.76 11.02 -5.46
C LEU A 195 -11.24 10.63 -5.37
N ASN A 196 -12.04 11.43 -4.65
CA ASN A 196 -13.48 11.28 -4.61
C ASN A 196 -14.10 11.41 -6.01
N THR A 197 -13.69 12.45 -6.76
CA THR A 197 -14.18 12.73 -8.12
C THR A 197 -13.93 11.56 -9.09
N VAL A 198 -12.82 10.84 -8.96
CA VAL A 198 -12.50 9.67 -9.81
C VAL A 198 -13.07 8.34 -9.27
N GLY A 199 -13.93 8.37 -8.24
CA GLY A 199 -14.70 7.22 -7.77
C GLY A 199 -13.98 6.31 -6.77
N VAL A 200 -12.93 6.79 -6.11
CA VAL A 200 -12.29 6.07 -4.99
C VAL A 200 -13.32 5.83 -3.88
N LYS A 201 -13.26 4.67 -3.23
CA LYS A 201 -14.20 4.32 -2.14
C LYS A 201 -13.63 4.53 -0.74
N GLN A 202 -12.33 4.36 -0.61
CA GLN A 202 -11.64 4.40 0.67
C GLN A 202 -10.26 5.03 0.54
N ILE A 203 -9.90 5.82 1.54
CA ILE A 203 -8.55 6.33 1.73
C ILE A 203 -7.94 5.69 2.98
N THR A 204 -6.75 5.12 2.81
CA THR A 204 -5.96 4.60 3.91
C THR A 204 -4.68 5.41 4.07
N THR A 205 -4.36 5.80 5.29
CA THR A 205 -3.16 6.61 5.55
C THR A 205 -2.36 6.08 6.73
N SER A 206 -1.12 6.54 6.82
CA SER A 206 -0.25 6.32 7.97
C SER A 206 0.85 7.38 7.98
N THR A 207 1.44 7.62 9.14
CA THR A 207 2.66 8.42 9.25
C THR A 207 3.88 7.60 8.85
N TYR A 208 4.94 8.29 8.40
CA TYR A 208 6.20 7.67 8.06
C TYR A 208 6.84 6.97 9.26
N LYS A 209 7.16 5.68 9.07
CA LYS A 209 7.77 4.79 10.06
C LYS A 209 9.23 4.61 9.69
N ALA A 210 10.10 5.39 10.32
CA ALA A 210 11.48 5.50 9.91
C ALA A 210 12.30 4.26 10.30
N ARG A 211 13.05 3.73 9.33
CA ARG A 211 14.27 2.94 9.56
C ARG A 211 15.48 3.85 9.36
N ASN A 212 16.61 3.51 9.97
CA ASN A 212 17.83 4.32 9.83
C ASN A 212 18.23 4.51 8.35
N ASP A 213 18.19 3.45 7.55
CA ASP A 213 18.48 3.48 6.11
C ASP A 213 17.50 4.40 5.34
N SER A 214 16.19 4.22 5.53
CA SER A 214 15.19 5.02 4.82
C SER A 214 15.22 6.49 5.26
N LEU A 215 15.44 6.78 6.54
CA LEU A 215 15.56 8.14 7.06
C LEU A 215 16.79 8.83 6.45
N THR A 216 17.93 8.14 6.40
CA THR A 216 19.17 8.68 5.80
C THR A 216 18.95 9.10 4.34
N ARG A 217 18.22 8.29 3.56
CA ARG A 217 17.89 8.62 2.17
C ARG A 217 17.00 9.85 2.06
N ILE A 218 15.98 9.97 2.92
CA ILE A 218 15.09 11.16 2.94
C ILE A 218 15.90 12.40 3.31
N LEU A 219 16.69 12.35 4.38
CA LEU A 219 17.51 13.49 4.84
C LEU A 219 18.49 13.95 3.76
N LYS A 220 19.04 13.03 2.96
CA LYS A 220 19.92 13.35 1.84
C LYS A 220 19.17 14.02 0.68
N ALA A 221 17.95 13.59 0.39
CA ALA A 221 17.14 14.12 -0.71
C ALA A 221 16.46 15.46 -0.38
N PHE A 222 16.25 15.75 0.91
CA PHE A 222 15.56 16.95 1.40
C PHE A 222 16.42 17.72 2.43
N PRO A 223 17.54 18.31 2.02
CA PRO A 223 18.48 18.96 2.94
C PRO A 223 17.86 20.14 3.70
N ASN A 224 16.94 20.88 3.07
CA ASN A 224 16.34 22.10 3.65
C ASN A 224 15.45 21.84 4.88
N ILE A 225 14.97 20.61 5.07
CA ILE A 225 14.12 20.21 6.20
C ILE A 225 14.78 19.13 7.06
N LYS A 226 16.06 18.85 6.80
CA LYS A 226 16.83 17.78 7.45
C LYS A 226 16.78 17.92 8.98
N ASP A 227 17.08 19.12 9.49
CA ASP A 227 17.19 19.34 10.94
C ASP A 227 15.85 19.14 11.64
N LYS A 228 14.75 19.62 11.04
CA LYS A 228 13.38 19.39 11.52
C LYS A 228 13.04 17.89 11.58
N LEU A 229 13.37 17.15 10.52
CA LEU A 229 13.12 15.70 10.49
C LEU A 229 13.99 14.94 11.50
N ILE A 230 15.24 15.35 11.71
CA ILE A 230 16.10 14.78 12.75
C ILE A 230 15.48 15.01 14.12
N GLU A 231 15.01 16.23 14.40
CA GLU A 231 14.34 16.56 15.66
C GLU A 231 13.11 15.67 15.91
N MET A 232 12.26 15.46 14.90
CA MET A 232 11.08 14.62 15.05
C MET A 232 11.37 13.12 15.19
N TYR A 233 12.47 12.63 14.61
CA TYR A 233 12.83 11.20 14.59
C TYR A 233 14.06 10.86 15.45
N ASN A 234 14.51 11.75 16.34
CA ASN A 234 15.58 11.45 17.29
C ASN A 234 15.08 10.53 18.43
N LYS A 235 15.97 10.10 19.32
CA LYS A 235 15.63 9.19 20.43
C LYS A 235 14.66 9.77 21.46
N ASP A 236 14.66 11.08 21.64
CA ASP A 236 13.93 11.77 22.72
C ASP A 236 12.53 12.24 22.25
N SER A 237 12.35 12.35 20.94
CA SER A 237 11.15 12.87 20.29
C SER A 237 10.37 11.83 19.47
N SER A 238 10.84 10.58 19.42
CA SER A 238 10.19 9.47 18.70
C SER A 238 9.92 8.26 19.58
N GLU A 239 8.99 7.41 19.13
CA GLU A 239 8.68 6.12 19.76
C GLU A 239 9.36 4.99 18.99
N TYR A 240 10.13 4.14 19.67
CA TYR A 240 10.75 2.98 19.04
C TYR A 240 9.86 1.75 19.16
N ILE A 241 9.32 1.28 18.04
CA ILE A 241 8.36 0.17 18.00
C ILE A 241 8.80 -0.84 16.94
N HIS A 242 9.08 -2.08 17.36
CA HIS A 242 9.43 -3.21 16.48
C HIS A 242 10.50 -2.89 15.42
N GLY A 243 11.52 -2.11 15.79
CA GLY A 243 12.63 -1.76 14.91
C GLY A 243 12.45 -0.48 14.10
N TYR A 244 11.34 0.23 14.26
CA TYR A 244 11.06 1.49 13.58
C TYR A 244 10.99 2.64 14.57
N ARG A 245 11.30 3.84 14.10
CA ARG A 245 11.00 5.08 14.79
C ARG A 245 9.69 5.65 14.26
N TYR A 246 8.71 5.76 15.14
CA TYR A 246 7.43 6.40 14.91
C TYR A 246 7.51 7.82 15.48
N LEU A 247 6.82 8.78 14.86
CA LEU A 247 6.55 10.07 15.54
C LEU A 247 5.84 9.81 16.87
N LYS A 248 5.91 10.70 17.86
CA LYS A 248 5.12 10.57 19.10
C LYS A 248 3.64 10.32 18.81
N SER A 249 2.99 9.49 19.63
CA SER A 249 1.59 9.09 19.44
C SER A 249 0.64 10.28 19.27
N SER A 250 0.85 11.36 20.04
CA SER A 250 0.06 12.61 19.90
C SER A 250 0.18 13.25 18.52
N ILE A 251 1.39 13.29 17.94
CA ILE A 251 1.65 13.84 16.60
C ILE A 251 1.01 12.94 15.54
N ARG A 252 1.17 11.62 15.67
CA ARG A 252 0.53 10.68 14.73
C ARG A 252 -0.98 10.81 14.78
N PHE A 253 -1.56 10.87 15.98
CA PHE A 253 -3.00 11.05 16.17
C PHE A 253 -3.49 12.33 15.52
N HIS A 254 -2.77 13.44 15.69
CA HIS A 254 -3.09 14.71 15.04
C HIS A 254 -3.18 14.57 13.52
N TYR A 255 -2.16 14.01 12.86
CA TYR A 255 -2.20 13.78 11.41
C TYR A 255 -3.37 12.87 10.99
N MET A 256 -3.59 11.77 11.71
CA MET A 256 -4.67 10.83 11.37
C MET A 256 -6.05 11.45 11.58
N ALA A 257 -6.25 12.26 12.62
CA ALA A 257 -7.51 12.94 12.89
C ALA A 257 -7.80 14.02 11.84
N MET A 258 -6.80 14.84 11.49
CA MET A 258 -6.89 15.86 10.44
C MET A 258 -7.24 15.22 9.08
N ILE A 259 -6.53 14.17 8.67
CA ILE A 259 -6.81 13.52 7.38
C ILE A 259 -8.17 12.82 7.42
N ARG A 260 -8.54 12.21 8.54
CA ARG A 260 -9.88 11.62 8.72
C ARG A 260 -10.96 12.64 8.45
N GLU A 261 -10.86 13.83 9.05
CA GLU A 261 -11.82 14.92 8.87
C GLU A 261 -12.04 15.21 7.38
N ILE A 262 -10.95 15.50 6.65
CA ILE A 262 -10.98 15.78 5.21
C ILE A 262 -11.61 14.61 4.41
N VAL A 263 -11.22 13.37 4.72
CA VAL A 263 -11.74 12.16 4.03
C VAL A 263 -13.24 11.99 4.29
N THR A 264 -13.69 12.21 5.52
CA THR A 264 -15.10 12.05 5.88
C THR A 264 -15.99 13.19 5.37
N GLU A 265 -15.48 14.42 5.26
CA GLU A 265 -16.17 15.54 4.62
C GLU A 265 -16.47 15.26 3.13
N GLU A 266 -15.55 14.58 2.45
CA GLU A 266 -15.74 14.12 1.06
C GLU A 266 -16.61 12.86 0.96
N GLY A 267 -17.15 12.34 2.06
CA GLY A 267 -18.02 11.16 2.08
C GLY A 267 -17.30 9.82 1.84
N LEU A 268 -15.98 9.80 1.98
CA LEU A 268 -15.15 8.61 1.74
C LEU A 268 -14.93 7.80 3.03
N VAL A 269 -14.63 6.51 2.86
CA VAL A 269 -14.21 5.63 3.96
C VAL A 269 -12.78 5.97 4.37
N PHE A 270 -12.53 6.06 5.67
CA PHE A 270 -11.21 6.32 6.23
C PHE A 270 -10.63 5.11 6.97
N GLY A 271 -9.33 4.85 6.78
CA GLY A 271 -8.59 3.84 7.52
C GLY A 271 -7.16 4.25 7.86
N THR A 272 -6.69 3.82 9.02
CA THR A 272 -5.29 3.98 9.45
C THR A 272 -4.52 2.67 9.27
N CYS A 273 -3.27 2.74 8.81
CA CYS A 273 -2.41 1.57 8.63
C CYS A 273 -1.29 1.52 9.66
N ARG A 274 -1.34 0.54 10.56
CA ARG A 274 -0.29 0.33 11.58
C ARG A 274 -0.03 1.56 12.46
N GLU A 275 -1.08 2.31 12.78
CA GLU A 275 -1.03 3.47 13.69
C GLU A 275 -1.54 3.15 15.09
N GLY A 276 -2.32 2.08 15.26
CA GLY A 276 -2.95 1.72 16.54
C GLY A 276 -4.24 2.51 16.84
N PHE A 277 -4.66 3.45 16.00
CA PHE A 277 -5.86 4.27 16.21
C PHE A 277 -7.10 3.68 15.55
N LYS A 278 -7.49 2.46 15.96
CA LYS A 278 -8.67 1.76 15.38
C LYS A 278 -9.95 2.59 15.46
N ASN A 279 -10.10 3.40 16.50
CA ASN A 279 -11.24 4.28 16.74
C ASN A 279 -11.38 5.41 15.71
N LEU A 280 -10.31 5.75 14.97
CA LEU A 280 -10.40 6.73 13.88
C LEU A 280 -10.95 6.12 12.59
N ASN A 281 -10.81 4.81 12.39
CA ASN A 281 -11.31 4.15 11.17
C ASN A 281 -12.83 4.27 11.08
N THR A 282 -13.36 4.36 9.85
CA THR A 282 -14.80 4.30 9.63
C THR A 282 -15.36 2.97 10.16
N PRO A 283 -16.41 3.00 11.02
CA PRO A 283 -16.99 1.78 11.60
C PRO A 283 -17.41 0.77 10.53
N GLY A 284 -17.05 -0.50 10.73
CA GLY A 284 -17.37 -1.59 9.79
C GLY A 284 -16.38 -1.76 8.63
N PHE A 285 -15.36 -0.90 8.49
CA PHE A 285 -14.38 -0.98 7.41
C PHE A 285 -12.98 -1.40 7.88
N ALA A 286 -12.32 -2.23 7.06
CA ALA A 286 -10.95 -2.67 7.30
C ALA A 286 -9.94 -1.74 6.60
N CYS A 287 -8.76 -1.56 7.21
CA CYS A 287 -7.69 -0.69 6.67
C CYS A 287 -7.10 -1.14 5.32
N ASP A 288 -7.29 -2.38 4.92
CA ASP A 288 -6.83 -2.90 3.64
C ASP A 288 -7.92 -2.92 2.57
N GLY A 289 -9.11 -2.38 2.88
CA GLY A 289 -10.25 -2.27 1.98
C GLY A 289 -10.95 -3.59 1.70
N SER A 290 -10.58 -4.70 2.36
CA SER A 290 -11.20 -6.00 2.10
C SER A 290 -12.72 -6.01 2.32
N THR A 291 -13.23 -5.11 3.16
CA THR A 291 -14.66 -4.95 3.42
C THR A 291 -15.44 -4.53 2.17
N LEU A 292 -14.82 -3.80 1.24
CA LEU A 292 -15.44 -3.37 -0.02
C LEU A 292 -15.85 -4.56 -0.92
N MET A 293 -15.18 -5.70 -0.80
CA MET A 293 -15.54 -6.92 -1.55
C MET A 293 -16.91 -7.50 -1.16
N TYR A 294 -17.43 -7.12 0.00
CA TYR A 294 -18.69 -7.63 0.53
C TYR A 294 -19.85 -6.63 0.40
N MET A 295 -19.57 -5.41 -0.09
CA MET A 295 -20.59 -4.35 -0.21
C MET A 295 -21.36 -4.40 -1.53
N ASN A 296 -20.77 -4.96 -2.58
CA ASN A 296 -21.40 -5.05 -3.91
C ASN A 296 -22.31 -6.29 -4.06
N SER A 297 -22.52 -7.07 -2.98
CA SER A 297 -23.30 -8.32 -2.98
C SER A 297 -24.77 -8.10 -2.59
N SER A 298 -25.32 -6.90 -2.84
CA SER A 298 -26.72 -6.54 -2.59
C SER A 298 -27.37 -6.09 -3.89
#